data_AF-A0A972VC47-F1
#
_entry.id   AF-A0A972VC47-F1
#
_cell.length_a   1.000
_cell.length_b   1.000
_cell.length_c   1.000
_cell.angle_alpha   90.00
_cell.angle_beta   90.00
_cell.angle_gamma   90.00
#
_symmetry.space_group_name_H-M   'P 1'
#
loop_
_entity.id
_entity.type
_entity.pdbx_description
1 polymer ?
#
loop_
_entity_poly.entity_id
_entity_poly.type
_entity_poly.pdbx_seq_one_letter_code
_entity_poly.pdbx_strand_id
1 'polypeptide(L)'
;LTRYVTELGGGLVMTGGPEALGAGGWIGSPVAEILPVDLDPPQKKQMPKGALVLIMHACEMPMGNLWGKRIAGAAVRSLTREDMAGIVAYDHTGLGGDWVHRLAPVGNKEAIMTSIDQMIMGDTPSLQNHLQNAYDALVACDAAQKHVIVISDGDPQSPTGQLLAQCKDAGITVSTVGVYPHNNGSLNSLIRVAQLTGGRFYHAQDPAELPHIFIKEAQVVRRPLIWEETFTPQVRFSLSELLKGINGLPPLDGYVLSGPKEGLAQQVLVSEQGDPILATCQSGLGRCVVFTSSVDTRWGGPWLNWDQAPAFWEQVVRWAGKSSQGTDCDIVVDVQGNDVQIQVEAVDQEGSFLSLTHVDAQVITPDMAPENVGLEQVGPGQFRGNFAASAQGSYLVNLRYRKAGSDKLFQKQASVNVPFAPEYQDLQDNAPLLAEVADITGGRLLTEDPNQNYLFDRAGVKIPEARIPLTEPLIKLWLVIFLLDVAIRRIAVDVVGAWRKTVHWFQGRRTSLADPTLDRLRVRRAQLKQQLTTKGADLLKARRYHAKADADQTLPTAKVDQPMPTHEKRTTQTPAKPKTPAKAAETSHIQQLLDAKRKAKEKREDQD
;
A
#
# COMPACT_ATOMS: atom_id res chain seq x y z
N LEU A 1 10.21 8.90 13.40
CA LEU A 1 10.91 10.09 12.86
C LEU A 1 10.28 10.58 11.55
N THR A 2 10.36 9.85 10.43
CA THR A 2 9.90 10.32 9.11
C THR A 2 8.49 10.92 9.11
N ARG A 3 7.46 10.16 9.55
CA ARG A 3 6.07 10.65 9.70
C ARG A 3 5.94 11.93 10.55
N TYR A 4 6.75 12.08 11.60
CA TYR A 4 6.72 13.28 12.45
C TYR A 4 7.12 14.54 11.69
N VAL A 5 8.07 14.43 10.74
CA VAL A 5 8.40 15.54 9.84
C VAL A 5 7.33 15.70 8.77
N THR A 6 7.03 14.64 8.02
CA THR A 6 6.21 14.73 6.80
C THR A 6 4.73 15.02 7.07
N GLU A 7 4.16 14.48 8.14
CA GLU A 7 2.71 14.51 8.44
C GLU A 7 2.37 15.34 9.70
N LEU A 8 3.23 15.37 10.72
CA LEU A 8 3.00 16.20 11.93
C LEU A 8 3.63 17.61 11.85
N GLY A 9 4.21 17.97 10.71
CA GLY A 9 4.84 19.27 10.48
C GLY A 9 6.08 19.51 11.37
N GLY A 10 6.69 18.45 11.90
CA GLY A 10 7.80 18.49 12.83
C GLY A 10 9.10 19.00 12.20
N GLY A 11 9.97 19.52 13.06
CA GLY A 11 11.32 19.91 12.69
C GLY A 11 12.31 18.75 12.85
N LEU A 12 13.26 18.63 11.93
CA LEU A 12 14.41 17.75 12.05
C LEU A 12 15.70 18.55 11.80
N VAL A 13 16.58 18.58 12.79
CA VAL A 13 17.97 19.00 12.62
C VAL A 13 18.84 17.77 12.78
N MET A 14 19.70 17.48 11.81
CA MET A 14 20.65 16.38 11.86
C MET A 14 22.08 16.93 11.68
N THR A 15 22.93 16.68 12.66
CA THR A 15 24.33 17.09 12.66
C THR A 15 25.23 15.96 12.16
N GLY A 16 26.43 16.32 11.69
CA GLY A 16 27.48 15.38 11.33
C GLY A 16 28.27 14.89 12.54
N GLY A 17 29.13 13.93 12.26
CA GLY A 17 30.00 13.24 13.21
C GLY A 17 30.45 11.91 12.61
N PRO A 18 31.43 11.21 13.23
CA PRO A 18 31.99 9.97 12.69
C PRO A 18 30.95 8.85 12.48
N GLU A 19 29.91 8.82 13.33
CA GLU A 19 28.83 7.84 13.31
C GLU A 19 27.48 8.45 12.86
N ALA A 20 27.52 9.56 12.11
CA ALA A 20 26.32 10.26 11.63
C ALA A 20 26.21 10.30 10.10
N LEU A 21 25.02 10.65 9.59
CA LEU A 21 24.74 10.84 8.16
C LEU A 21 25.21 9.63 7.32
N GLY A 22 25.91 9.86 6.20
CA GLY A 22 26.48 8.80 5.38
C GLY A 22 27.42 7.91 6.18
N ALA A 23 28.40 8.47 6.90
CA ALA A 23 29.38 7.71 7.69
C ALA A 23 28.71 6.76 8.70
N GLY A 24 27.69 7.21 9.43
CA GLY A 24 26.89 6.43 10.38
C GLY A 24 26.02 5.31 9.79
N GLY A 25 25.98 5.12 8.47
CA GLY A 25 25.21 4.06 7.83
C GLY A 25 23.72 4.38 7.63
N TRP A 26 23.32 5.65 7.66
CA TRP A 26 21.94 6.08 7.38
C TRP A 26 21.57 6.01 5.89
N ILE A 27 22.48 5.55 5.02
CA ILE A 27 22.28 5.38 3.57
C ILE A 27 21.13 4.39 3.32
N GLY A 28 20.17 4.78 2.47
CA GLY A 28 19.00 3.95 2.16
C GLY A 28 18.00 3.80 3.31
N SER A 29 18.10 4.61 4.36
CA SER A 29 17.08 4.70 5.42
C SER A 29 15.92 5.63 5.05
N PRO A 30 14.72 5.45 5.61
CA PRO A 30 13.60 6.40 5.50
C PRO A 30 13.87 7.79 6.10
N VAL A 31 15.04 8.03 6.69
CA VAL A 31 15.49 9.38 7.09
C VAL A 31 16.24 10.03 5.92
N ALA A 32 17.12 9.32 5.22
CA ALA A 32 17.85 9.84 4.06
C ALA A 32 16.91 10.37 2.95
N GLU A 33 15.75 9.73 2.78
CA GLU A 33 14.69 10.15 1.87
C GLU A 33 14.19 11.58 2.16
N ILE A 34 14.15 12.00 3.43
CA ILE A 34 13.66 13.34 3.84
C ILE A 34 14.74 14.39 4.09
N LEU A 35 16.03 14.02 4.14
CA LEU A 35 17.13 14.98 4.33
C LEU A 35 17.32 15.89 3.09
N PRO A 36 17.86 17.11 3.25
CA PRO A 36 18.24 18.02 2.15
C PRO A 36 19.58 17.68 1.46
N VAL A 37 20.19 16.55 1.78
CA VAL A 37 21.44 16.06 1.17
C VAL A 37 21.28 14.61 0.73
N ASP A 38 22.05 14.19 -0.26
CA ASP A 38 22.27 12.77 -0.55
C ASP A 38 23.34 12.22 0.41
N LEU A 39 23.19 10.99 0.88
CA LEU A 39 24.15 10.32 1.78
C LEU A 39 25.13 9.40 1.03
N ASP A 40 24.96 9.24 -0.29
CA ASP A 40 25.89 8.53 -1.18
C ASP A 40 26.47 9.53 -2.20
N PRO A 41 27.47 10.36 -1.84
CA PRO A 41 27.99 11.39 -2.75
C PRO A 41 28.66 10.81 -4.01
N PRO A 42 28.42 11.39 -5.21
CA PRO A 42 29.12 10.99 -6.44
C PRO A 42 30.61 11.32 -6.38
N GLN A 43 31.44 10.61 -7.16
CA GLN A 43 32.89 10.78 -7.16
C GLN A 43 33.33 12.21 -7.60
N LYS A 44 33.62 13.09 -6.64
CA LYS A 44 34.44 14.31 -6.86
C LYS A 44 35.93 14.09 -6.63
N LYS A 45 36.30 13.05 -5.85
CA LYS A 45 37.68 12.68 -5.51
C LYS A 45 37.85 11.16 -5.56
N GLN A 46 39.09 10.73 -5.81
CA GLN A 46 39.51 9.32 -5.86
C GLN A 46 39.59 8.71 -4.45
N MET A 47 38.46 8.66 -3.74
CA MET A 47 38.35 7.95 -2.46
C MET A 47 38.27 6.44 -2.74
N PRO A 48 39.10 5.61 -2.09
CA PRO A 48 39.16 4.18 -2.38
C PRO A 48 37.82 3.49 -2.12
N LYS A 49 37.59 2.39 -2.84
CA LYS A 49 36.39 1.56 -2.72
C LYS A 49 36.55 0.55 -1.57
N GLY A 50 35.43 0.16 -0.96
CA GLY A 50 35.32 -1.08 -0.21
C GLY A 50 34.98 -2.26 -1.10
N ALA A 51 35.35 -3.47 -0.68
CA ALA A 51 34.91 -4.72 -1.29
C ALA A 51 34.49 -5.74 -0.22
N LEU A 52 33.21 -6.11 -0.23
CA LEU A 52 32.61 -7.08 0.68
C LEU A 52 32.27 -8.38 -0.05
N VAL A 53 32.61 -9.52 0.54
CA VAL A 53 32.05 -10.82 0.13
C VAL A 53 31.27 -11.44 1.29
N LEU A 54 30.04 -11.88 1.01
CA LEU A 54 29.22 -12.65 1.93
C LEU A 54 29.34 -14.15 1.60
N ILE A 55 29.73 -14.97 2.57
CA ILE A 55 29.73 -16.43 2.46
C ILE A 55 28.56 -16.98 3.29
N MET A 56 27.63 -17.63 2.59
CA MET A 56 26.30 -17.98 3.09
C MET A 56 26.12 -19.51 3.14
N HIS A 57 26.17 -20.09 4.35
CA HIS A 57 25.93 -21.52 4.62
C HIS A 57 24.56 -21.74 5.28
N ALA A 58 23.91 -22.85 4.96
CA ALA A 58 22.64 -23.25 5.56
C ALA A 58 22.84 -23.81 6.98
N CYS A 59 22.73 -22.94 7.98
CA CYS A 59 22.77 -23.35 9.39
C CYS A 59 21.44 -24.02 9.79
N GLU A 60 21.44 -24.87 10.83
CA GLU A 60 20.25 -25.56 11.40
C GLU A 60 19.15 -24.63 11.97
N MET A 61 19.19 -23.32 11.72
CA MET A 61 18.24 -22.35 12.25
C MET A 61 16.84 -22.48 11.62
N PRO A 62 15.75 -22.32 12.40
CA PRO A 62 14.39 -22.22 11.85
C PRO A 62 14.29 -21.11 10.79
N MET A 63 13.75 -21.44 9.62
CA MET A 63 13.65 -20.54 8.46
C MET A 63 15.01 -19.97 7.98
N GLY A 64 16.12 -20.71 8.08
CA GLY A 64 17.46 -20.24 7.73
C GLY A 64 17.58 -19.54 6.37
N ASN A 65 16.94 -20.07 5.33
CA ASN A 65 16.91 -19.42 4.01
C ASN A 65 16.23 -18.03 3.99
N LEU A 66 15.26 -17.77 4.87
CA LEU A 66 14.66 -16.43 5.04
C LEU A 66 15.61 -15.48 5.78
N TRP A 67 16.29 -15.98 6.82
CA TRP A 67 17.27 -15.19 7.58
C TRP A 67 18.49 -14.83 6.73
N GLY A 68 19.06 -15.77 5.98
CA GLY A 68 20.16 -15.53 5.05
C GLY A 68 19.87 -14.40 4.05
N LYS A 69 18.64 -14.33 3.53
CA LYS A 69 18.20 -13.24 2.65
C LYS A 69 18.08 -11.91 3.38
N ARG A 70 17.47 -11.90 4.58
CA ARG A 70 17.34 -10.69 5.41
C ARG A 70 18.70 -10.08 5.76
N ILE A 71 19.67 -10.89 6.15
CA ILE A 71 20.98 -10.41 6.63
C ILE A 71 21.90 -10.00 5.46
N ALA A 72 21.87 -10.72 4.34
CA ALA A 72 22.56 -10.28 3.12
C ALA A 72 21.98 -8.96 2.59
N GLY A 73 20.65 -8.82 2.58
CA GLY A 73 19.98 -7.57 2.22
C GLY A 73 20.31 -6.43 3.19
N ALA A 74 20.43 -6.69 4.49
CA ALA A 74 20.82 -5.70 5.50
C ALA A 74 22.27 -5.20 5.28
N ALA A 75 23.22 -6.11 5.08
CA ALA A 75 24.61 -5.78 4.77
C ALA A 75 24.71 -4.94 3.48
N VAL A 76 24.16 -5.42 2.36
CA VAL A 76 24.24 -4.75 1.05
C VAL A 76 23.55 -3.38 1.04
N ARG A 77 22.46 -3.20 1.81
CA ARG A 77 21.82 -1.87 1.94
C ARG A 77 22.72 -0.82 2.60
N SER A 78 23.61 -1.22 3.52
CA SER A 78 24.53 -0.30 4.21
C SER A 78 25.70 0.22 3.34
N LEU A 79 26.04 -0.49 2.26
CA LEU A 79 27.11 -0.13 1.33
C LEU A 79 26.75 1.08 0.45
N THR A 80 27.74 1.78 -0.09
CA THR A 80 27.53 2.79 -1.16
C THR A 80 27.41 2.12 -2.53
N ARG A 81 26.88 2.82 -3.54
CA ARG A 81 26.81 2.34 -4.94
C ARG A 81 28.17 2.03 -5.57
N GLU A 82 29.24 2.66 -5.07
CA GLU A 82 30.62 2.53 -5.57
C GLU A 82 31.41 1.41 -4.88
N ASP A 83 30.94 0.94 -3.71
CA ASP A 83 31.51 -0.23 -3.06
C ASP A 83 31.22 -1.48 -3.90
N MET A 84 32.10 -2.48 -3.82
CA MET A 84 31.91 -3.77 -4.47
C MET A 84 31.29 -4.77 -3.49
N ALA A 85 30.32 -5.54 -3.96
CA ALA A 85 29.70 -6.61 -3.19
C ALA A 85 29.64 -7.91 -4.00
N GLY A 86 29.92 -9.02 -3.33
CA GLY A 86 29.77 -10.36 -3.87
C GLY A 86 29.12 -11.30 -2.85
N ILE A 87 28.45 -12.34 -3.33
CA ILE A 87 27.74 -13.32 -2.52
C ILE A 87 28.08 -14.71 -3.03
N VAL A 88 28.59 -15.55 -2.14
CA VAL A 88 28.95 -16.94 -2.37
C VAL A 88 28.07 -17.81 -1.48
N ALA A 89 27.48 -18.86 -2.04
CA ALA A 89 26.75 -19.87 -1.28
C ALA A 89 27.07 -21.26 -1.85
N TYR A 90 26.69 -22.30 -1.12
CA TYR A 90 26.76 -23.65 -1.65
C TYR A 90 25.55 -23.94 -2.53
N ASP A 91 25.81 -24.31 -3.79
CA ASP A 91 24.84 -24.93 -4.68
C ASP A 91 25.21 -26.42 -4.88
N HIS A 92 24.19 -27.28 -4.84
CA HIS A 92 24.32 -28.72 -5.06
C HIS A 92 24.51 -29.08 -6.54
N THR A 93 24.41 -28.12 -7.48
CA THR A 93 24.68 -28.36 -8.92
C THR A 93 26.13 -28.10 -9.36
N GLY A 94 26.95 -27.47 -8.50
CA GLY A 94 28.29 -26.99 -8.84
C GLY A 94 29.46 -27.73 -8.15
N LEU A 95 30.60 -27.04 -8.02
CA LEU A 95 31.79 -27.54 -7.32
C LEU A 95 31.84 -27.09 -5.84
N GLY A 96 30.83 -26.35 -5.38
CA GLY A 96 30.71 -25.82 -4.03
C GLY A 96 31.49 -24.52 -3.86
N GLY A 97 30.82 -23.49 -3.34
CA GLY A 97 31.35 -22.13 -3.30
C GLY A 97 31.01 -21.31 -4.54
N ASP A 98 29.85 -21.54 -5.14
CA ASP A 98 29.43 -20.88 -6.37
C ASP A 98 28.88 -19.47 -6.13
N TRP A 99 29.05 -18.59 -7.11
CA TRP A 99 28.71 -17.16 -7.00
C TRP A 99 27.21 -16.91 -7.24
N VAL A 100 26.45 -16.72 -6.15
CA VAL A 100 25.07 -16.19 -6.18
C VAL A 100 25.04 -14.76 -6.75
N HIS A 101 26.07 -13.97 -6.43
CA HIS A 101 26.34 -12.68 -7.07
C HIS A 101 27.86 -12.47 -7.16
N ARG A 102 28.42 -12.42 -8.38
CA ARG A 102 29.86 -12.18 -8.56
C ARG A 102 30.24 -10.80 -8.03
N LEU A 103 31.44 -10.68 -7.44
CA LEU A 103 31.95 -9.41 -6.90
C LEU A 103 31.93 -8.28 -7.94
N ALA A 104 31.02 -7.32 -7.76
CA ALA A 104 30.76 -6.22 -8.68
C ALA A 104 30.35 -4.94 -7.92
N PRO A 105 30.42 -3.74 -8.53
CA PRO A 105 29.91 -2.52 -7.91
C PRO A 105 28.42 -2.63 -7.59
N VAL A 106 28.04 -2.22 -6.38
CA VAL A 106 26.69 -2.35 -5.83
C VAL A 106 25.63 -1.59 -6.64
N GLY A 107 25.99 -0.46 -7.26
CA GLY A 107 25.13 0.31 -8.15
C GLY A 107 23.82 0.73 -7.47
N ASN A 108 22.69 0.53 -8.15
CA ASN A 108 21.36 0.83 -7.63
C ASN A 108 20.80 -0.26 -6.67
N LYS A 109 21.61 -1.24 -6.26
CA LYS A 109 21.27 -2.39 -5.40
C LYS A 109 20.27 -3.39 -5.98
N GLU A 110 19.53 -3.08 -7.05
CA GLU A 110 18.49 -3.97 -7.61
C GLU A 110 19.03 -5.33 -8.08
N ALA A 111 20.16 -5.35 -8.79
CA ALA A 111 20.73 -6.59 -9.35
C ALA A 111 21.18 -7.56 -8.24
N ILE A 112 21.87 -7.05 -7.22
CA ILE A 112 22.33 -7.85 -6.08
C ILE A 112 21.18 -8.21 -5.12
N MET A 113 20.20 -7.34 -4.92
CA MET A 113 18.96 -7.70 -4.20
C MET A 113 18.19 -8.81 -4.93
N THR A 114 18.13 -8.79 -6.28
CA THR A 114 17.52 -9.86 -7.07
C THR A 114 18.27 -11.19 -6.89
N SER A 115 19.61 -11.18 -6.90
CA SER A 115 20.43 -12.36 -6.54
C SER A 115 20.14 -12.87 -5.12
N ILE A 116 19.98 -11.98 -4.13
CA ILE A 116 19.61 -12.35 -2.75
C ILE A 116 18.23 -12.99 -2.71
N ASP A 117 17.22 -12.38 -3.35
CA ASP A 117 15.84 -12.89 -3.32
C ASP A 117 15.71 -14.25 -4.04
N GLN A 118 16.57 -14.54 -5.01
CA GLN A 118 16.67 -15.85 -5.68
C GLN A 118 17.58 -16.86 -4.96
N MET A 119 18.43 -16.43 -4.03
CA MET A 119 19.40 -17.28 -3.33
C MET A 119 18.75 -18.50 -2.66
N ILE A 120 19.44 -19.63 -2.68
CA ILE A 120 19.21 -20.74 -1.76
C ILE A 120 20.56 -21.01 -1.12
N MET A 121 20.61 -21.02 0.21
CA MET A 121 21.77 -21.49 0.95
C MET A 121 21.71 -23.01 0.99
N GLY A 122 22.73 -23.68 0.47
CA GLY A 122 22.99 -25.09 0.72
C GLY A 122 23.83 -25.30 1.98
N ASP A 123 23.76 -26.52 2.50
CA ASP A 123 24.68 -27.05 3.51
C ASP A 123 26.01 -27.43 2.84
N THR A 124 27.16 -27.09 3.43
CA THR A 124 28.47 -27.30 2.81
C THR A 124 29.48 -28.09 3.64
N PRO A 125 30.15 -29.12 3.07
CA PRO A 125 31.17 -29.87 3.79
C PRO A 125 32.46 -29.07 4.06
N SER A 126 32.71 -27.95 3.37
CA SER A 126 33.90 -27.11 3.64
C SER A 126 33.79 -25.66 3.17
N LEU A 127 34.30 -24.76 4.02
CA LEU A 127 34.47 -23.33 3.70
C LEU A 127 35.69 -23.05 2.80
N GLN A 128 36.55 -24.04 2.50
CA GLN A 128 37.78 -23.85 1.72
C GLN A 128 37.51 -23.24 0.33
N ASN A 129 36.61 -23.82 -0.47
CA ASN A 129 36.30 -23.31 -1.81
C ASN A 129 35.61 -21.94 -1.76
N HIS A 130 34.71 -21.75 -0.79
CA HIS A 130 33.99 -20.49 -0.57
C HIS A 130 34.96 -19.33 -0.30
N LEU A 131 35.92 -19.55 0.60
CA LEU A 131 36.92 -18.54 0.94
C LEU A 131 37.97 -18.38 -0.17
N GLN A 132 38.32 -19.45 -0.91
CA GLN A 132 39.24 -19.35 -2.05
C GLN A 132 38.64 -18.45 -3.15
N ASN A 133 37.38 -18.69 -3.54
CA ASN A 133 36.70 -17.87 -4.55
C ASN A 133 36.57 -16.41 -4.08
N ALA A 134 36.24 -16.18 -2.81
CA ALA A 134 36.23 -14.85 -2.21
C ALA A 134 37.62 -14.17 -2.25
N TYR A 135 38.68 -14.89 -1.88
CA TYR A 135 40.06 -14.42 -1.91
C TYR A 135 40.51 -14.06 -3.33
N ASP A 136 40.30 -14.94 -4.33
CA ASP A 136 40.74 -14.72 -5.72
C ASP A 136 40.08 -13.46 -6.32
N ALA A 137 38.77 -13.26 -6.07
CA ALA A 137 38.05 -12.07 -6.51
C ALA A 137 38.46 -10.80 -5.74
N LEU A 138 38.70 -10.90 -4.43
CA LEU A 138 39.13 -9.77 -3.61
C LEU A 138 40.57 -9.35 -3.93
N VAL A 139 41.50 -10.27 -4.18
CA VAL A 139 42.86 -9.93 -4.62
C VAL A 139 42.82 -9.19 -5.95
N ALA A 140 41.98 -9.64 -6.90
CA ALA A 140 41.84 -9.02 -8.21
C ALA A 140 41.13 -7.64 -8.23
N CYS A 141 40.49 -7.20 -7.13
CA CYS A 141 39.72 -5.96 -7.10
C CYS A 141 40.51 -4.72 -6.62
N ASP A 142 40.19 -3.58 -7.25
CA ASP A 142 40.70 -2.24 -6.90
C ASP A 142 39.86 -1.61 -5.77
N ALA A 143 40.04 -2.15 -4.57
CA ALA A 143 39.46 -1.70 -3.31
C ALA A 143 40.55 -1.65 -2.24
N ALA A 144 40.59 -0.61 -1.42
CA ALA A 144 41.60 -0.50 -0.36
C ALA A 144 41.19 -1.22 0.93
N GLN A 145 39.89 -1.46 1.13
CA GLN A 145 39.38 -2.26 2.25
C GLN A 145 38.66 -3.49 1.71
N LYS A 146 39.09 -4.68 2.15
CA LYS A 146 38.64 -5.98 1.66
C LYS A 146 38.19 -6.84 2.84
N HIS A 147 36.95 -7.28 2.84
CA HIS A 147 36.36 -8.02 3.96
C HIS A 147 35.46 -9.16 3.49
N VAL A 148 35.43 -10.23 4.29
CA VAL A 148 34.54 -11.37 4.11
C VAL A 148 33.70 -11.55 5.39
N ILE A 149 32.40 -11.71 5.26
CA ILE A 149 31.51 -12.12 6.36
C ILE A 149 31.07 -13.56 6.08
N VAL A 150 31.31 -14.46 7.02
CA VAL A 150 30.85 -15.86 6.96
C VAL A 150 29.77 -16.09 8.01
N ILE A 151 28.63 -16.68 7.65
CA ILE A 151 27.66 -17.24 8.61
C ILE A 151 27.71 -18.77 8.55
N SER A 152 27.75 -19.44 9.70
CA SER A 152 27.74 -20.91 9.80
C SER A 152 27.41 -21.39 11.23
N ASP A 153 26.97 -22.65 11.37
CA ASP A 153 26.91 -23.41 12.63
C ASP A 153 28.28 -23.97 13.07
N GLY A 154 29.26 -23.97 12.18
CA GLY A 154 30.63 -24.44 12.40
C GLY A 154 30.86 -25.94 12.19
N ASP A 155 29.90 -26.70 11.64
CA ASP A 155 30.17 -28.06 11.15
C ASP A 155 31.11 -28.11 9.91
N PRO A 156 30.99 -27.19 8.92
CA PRO A 156 31.83 -27.21 7.72
C PRO A 156 33.33 -27.22 8.02
N GLN A 157 34.09 -28.05 7.28
CA GLN A 157 35.53 -28.13 7.46
C GLN A 157 36.20 -26.76 7.25
N SER A 158 36.92 -26.32 8.28
CA SER A 158 37.62 -25.04 8.35
C SER A 158 38.65 -24.89 7.21
N PRO A 159 38.82 -23.70 6.62
CA PRO A 159 39.82 -23.46 5.59
C PRO A 159 41.25 -23.75 6.05
N THR A 160 42.12 -24.09 5.11
CA THR A 160 43.53 -24.36 5.36
C THR A 160 44.24 -23.14 5.97
N GLY A 161 45.17 -23.39 6.90
CA GLY A 161 45.95 -22.31 7.52
C GLY A 161 46.77 -21.48 6.52
N GLN A 162 47.10 -22.06 5.36
CA GLN A 162 47.74 -21.36 4.25
C GLN A 162 46.82 -20.30 3.64
N LEU A 163 45.56 -20.63 3.32
CA LEU A 163 44.60 -19.66 2.79
C LEU A 163 44.29 -18.56 3.81
N LEU A 164 44.19 -18.90 5.10
CA LEU A 164 43.99 -17.90 6.17
C LEU A 164 45.18 -16.92 6.30
N ALA A 165 46.41 -17.41 6.11
CA ALA A 165 47.59 -16.55 6.03
C ALA A 165 47.58 -15.68 4.75
N GLN A 166 47.27 -16.27 3.59
CA GLN A 166 47.16 -15.53 2.32
C GLN A 166 46.13 -14.40 2.39
N CYS A 167 44.95 -14.63 2.97
CA CYS A 167 43.97 -13.57 3.23
C CYS A 167 44.57 -12.43 4.05
N LYS A 168 45.24 -12.76 5.17
CA LYS A 168 45.87 -11.76 6.05
C LYS A 168 46.95 -10.95 5.34
N ASP A 169 47.85 -11.62 4.62
CA ASP A 169 48.97 -10.99 3.89
C ASP A 169 48.47 -10.11 2.73
N ALA A 170 47.30 -10.44 2.16
CA ALA A 170 46.60 -9.64 1.15
C ALA A 170 45.72 -8.52 1.74
N GLY A 171 45.70 -8.33 3.08
CA GLY A 171 44.86 -7.34 3.76
C GLY A 171 43.36 -7.67 3.80
N ILE A 172 42.99 -8.92 3.52
CA ILE A 172 41.61 -9.42 3.53
C ILE A 172 41.27 -9.94 4.93
N THR A 173 40.41 -9.22 5.64
CA THR A 173 39.90 -9.63 6.96
C THR A 173 38.66 -10.51 6.81
N VAL A 174 38.48 -11.52 7.67
CA VAL A 174 37.32 -12.42 7.62
C VAL A 174 36.62 -12.44 8.98
N SER A 175 35.43 -11.84 9.07
CA SER A 175 34.57 -11.97 10.25
C SER A 175 33.65 -13.18 10.12
N THR A 176 33.35 -13.84 11.24
CA THR A 176 32.60 -15.09 11.29
C THR A 176 31.46 -15.01 12.30
N VAL A 177 30.28 -15.49 11.91
CA VAL A 177 29.03 -15.42 12.68
C VAL A 177 28.53 -16.84 12.92
N GLY A 178 28.78 -17.34 14.13
CA GLY A 178 28.29 -18.60 14.65
C GLY A 178 26.83 -18.51 15.08
N VAL A 179 25.98 -19.42 14.62
CA VAL A 179 24.55 -19.48 15.00
C VAL A 179 24.03 -20.92 14.92
N TYR A 180 23.20 -21.36 15.88
CA TYR A 180 22.75 -22.76 16.05
C TYR A 180 23.88 -23.81 15.86
N PRO A 181 24.89 -23.84 16.75
CA PRO A 181 26.05 -24.71 16.58
C PRO A 181 25.70 -26.20 16.58
N HIS A 182 26.13 -26.93 15.55
CA HIS A 182 25.84 -28.35 15.35
C HIS A 182 26.29 -29.23 16.54
N ASN A 183 27.39 -28.89 17.21
CA ASN A 183 27.79 -29.51 18.48
C ASN A 183 28.57 -28.56 19.40
N ASN A 184 28.80 -29.03 20.64
CA ASN A 184 29.60 -28.37 21.69
C ASN A 184 31.10 -28.29 21.32
N GLY A 185 31.43 -27.48 20.32
CA GLY A 185 32.80 -27.31 19.84
C GLY A 185 32.91 -26.79 18.40
N SER A 186 31.86 -26.93 17.59
CA SER A 186 31.81 -26.51 16.17
C SER A 186 32.37 -25.10 15.94
N LEU A 187 31.97 -24.12 16.76
CA LEU A 187 32.33 -22.71 16.61
C LEU A 187 33.84 -22.41 16.77
N ASN A 188 34.64 -23.34 17.31
CA ASN A 188 36.10 -23.17 17.40
C ASN A 188 36.76 -23.01 16.03
N SER A 189 36.18 -23.61 14.98
CA SER A 189 36.61 -23.42 13.58
C SER A 189 36.47 -21.96 13.15
N LEU A 190 35.30 -21.36 13.43
CA LEU A 190 34.94 -19.99 13.08
C LEU A 190 35.73 -18.95 13.89
N ILE A 191 35.95 -19.19 15.18
CA ILE A 191 36.82 -18.37 16.04
C ILE A 191 38.23 -18.31 15.47
N ARG A 192 38.80 -19.46 15.09
CA ARG A 192 40.14 -19.56 14.50
C ARG A 192 40.26 -18.82 13.17
N VAL A 193 39.26 -18.91 12.30
CA VAL A 193 39.24 -18.18 11.01
C VAL A 193 39.29 -16.67 11.23
N ALA A 194 38.48 -16.13 12.15
CA ALA A 194 38.48 -14.71 12.47
C ALA A 194 39.83 -14.25 13.06
N GLN A 195 40.33 -14.96 14.07
CA GLN A 195 41.59 -14.60 14.74
C GLN A 195 42.81 -14.64 13.81
N LEU A 196 42.90 -15.61 12.90
CA LEU A 196 44.04 -15.72 11.99
C LEU A 196 44.03 -14.67 10.88
N THR A 197 42.85 -14.25 10.40
CA THR A 197 42.70 -13.22 9.35
C THR A 197 42.58 -11.79 9.88
N GLY A 198 42.44 -11.60 11.20
CA GLY A 198 42.25 -10.27 11.82
C GLY A 198 40.82 -9.74 11.76
N GLY A 199 39.84 -10.58 11.46
CA GLY A 199 38.40 -10.27 11.60
C GLY A 199 37.88 -10.52 13.01
N ARG A 200 36.55 -10.52 13.16
CA ARG A 200 35.82 -10.68 14.43
C ARG A 200 34.93 -11.92 14.42
N PHE A 201 34.84 -12.60 15.56
CA PHE A 201 33.88 -13.69 15.77
C PHE A 201 32.67 -13.20 16.55
N TYR A 202 31.48 -13.60 16.11
CA TYR A 202 30.19 -13.38 16.76
C TYR A 202 29.51 -14.71 17.02
N HIS A 203 28.88 -14.86 18.18
CA HIS A 203 27.97 -15.97 18.47
C HIS A 203 26.58 -15.39 18.71
N ALA A 204 25.69 -15.55 17.73
CA ALA A 204 24.30 -15.11 17.83
C ALA A 204 23.45 -16.23 18.42
N GLN A 205 22.75 -15.93 19.52
CA GLN A 205 21.81 -16.87 20.14
C GLN A 205 20.38 -16.64 19.65
N ASP A 206 20.05 -15.40 19.25
CA ASP A 206 18.78 -15.03 18.62
C ASP A 206 19.03 -14.61 17.15
N PRO A 207 18.38 -15.24 16.15
CA PRO A 207 18.40 -14.78 14.77
C PRO A 207 18.04 -13.31 14.55
N ALA A 208 17.28 -12.68 15.46
CA ALA A 208 16.94 -11.26 15.41
C ALA A 208 18.17 -10.33 15.53
N GLU A 209 19.28 -10.79 16.12
CA GLU A 209 20.54 -10.02 16.23
C GLU A 209 21.34 -10.02 14.92
N LEU A 210 21.20 -11.07 14.10
CA LEU A 210 22.03 -11.28 12.90
C LEU A 210 22.03 -10.10 11.91
N PRO A 211 20.90 -9.40 11.62
CA PRO A 211 20.92 -8.23 10.72
C PRO A 211 21.78 -7.09 11.25
N HIS A 212 21.84 -6.89 12.57
CA HIS A 212 22.64 -5.83 13.19
C HIS A 212 24.15 -6.17 13.16
N ILE A 213 24.50 -7.45 13.38
CA ILE A 213 25.86 -7.95 13.20
C ILE A 213 26.31 -7.77 11.74
N PHE A 214 25.47 -8.15 10.77
CA PHE A 214 25.78 -8.03 9.34
C PHE A 214 25.92 -6.57 8.87
N ILE A 215 25.11 -5.63 9.38
CA ILE A 215 25.30 -4.19 9.12
C ILE A 215 26.64 -3.72 9.71
N LYS A 216 26.97 -4.12 10.94
CA LYS A 216 28.19 -3.70 11.64
C LYS A 216 29.48 -4.21 10.98
N GLU A 217 29.49 -5.43 10.45
CA GLU A 217 30.65 -5.93 9.70
C GLU A 217 30.69 -5.38 8.27
N ALA A 218 29.55 -5.17 7.61
CA ALA A 218 29.51 -4.50 6.30
C ALA A 218 30.02 -3.05 6.38
N GLN A 219 29.88 -2.38 7.53
CA GLN A 219 30.44 -1.06 7.77
C GLN A 219 31.98 -1.03 7.73
N VAL A 220 32.69 -2.14 7.97
CA VAL A 220 34.17 -2.19 8.01
C VAL A 220 34.80 -1.77 6.68
N VAL A 221 34.24 -2.20 5.54
CA VAL A 221 34.84 -1.89 4.22
C VAL A 221 34.50 -0.52 3.67
N ARG A 222 33.46 0.14 4.22
CA ARG A 222 32.84 1.29 3.56
C ARG A 222 33.85 2.40 3.30
N ARG A 223 33.68 3.07 2.16
CA ARG A 223 34.44 4.28 1.81
C ARG A 223 34.41 5.25 3.00
N PRO A 224 35.54 5.83 3.42
CA PRO A 224 35.54 6.84 4.47
C PRO A 224 34.79 8.09 3.97
N LEU A 225 33.50 8.20 4.29
CA LEU A 225 32.67 9.37 4.02
C LEU A 225 32.96 10.50 5.01
N ILE A 226 34.21 10.64 5.42
CA ILE A 226 34.71 11.61 6.40
C ILE A 226 35.83 12.40 5.70
N TRP A 227 35.69 13.72 5.65
CA TRP A 227 36.75 14.64 5.27
C TRP A 227 37.31 15.28 6.54
N GLU A 228 38.63 15.20 6.77
CA GLU A 228 39.32 15.77 7.94
C GLU A 228 40.49 16.65 7.48
N GLU A 229 40.14 17.85 7.02
CA GLU A 229 41.04 18.96 6.71
C GLU A 229 40.36 20.26 7.19
N THR A 230 41.13 21.20 7.73
CA THR A 230 40.62 22.53 8.10
C THR A 230 40.22 23.34 6.87
N PHE A 231 38.94 23.74 6.78
CA PHE A 231 38.39 24.54 5.67
C PHE A 231 37.46 25.65 6.18
N THR A 232 37.24 26.71 5.39
CA THR A 232 36.26 27.76 5.74
C THR A 232 34.97 27.56 4.94
N PRO A 233 33.78 27.43 5.57
CA PRO A 233 32.52 27.30 4.86
C PRO A 233 32.17 28.54 4.03
N GLN A 234 31.76 28.34 2.79
CA GLN A 234 31.36 29.40 1.86
C GLN A 234 29.84 29.54 1.81
N VAL A 235 29.33 30.78 1.88
CA VAL A 235 27.90 31.07 1.75
C VAL A 235 27.46 30.90 0.30
N ARG A 236 26.58 29.91 0.05
CA ARG A 236 25.99 29.65 -1.27
C ARG A 236 24.61 30.29 -1.44
N PHE A 237 23.83 30.40 -0.37
CA PHE A 237 22.53 31.06 -0.38
C PHE A 237 22.45 32.14 0.70
N SER A 238 22.90 33.35 0.35
CA SER A 238 22.98 34.51 1.26
C SER A 238 21.62 35.10 1.66
N LEU A 239 20.55 34.76 0.95
CA LEU A 239 19.17 35.11 1.30
C LEU A 239 18.55 34.16 2.34
N SER A 240 19.33 33.22 2.89
CA SER A 240 18.88 32.28 3.91
C SER A 240 18.53 32.99 5.23
N GLU A 241 17.33 32.70 5.76
CA GLU A 241 16.91 33.17 7.09
C GLU A 241 17.84 32.67 8.22
N LEU A 242 18.61 31.60 7.98
CA LEU A 242 19.55 31.01 8.94
C LEU A 242 20.89 31.77 9.07
N LEU A 243 21.14 32.76 8.21
CA LEU A 243 22.35 33.60 8.23
C LEU A 243 22.03 35.06 8.54
N LYS A 244 20.82 35.36 9.05
CA LYS A 244 20.37 36.75 9.22
C LYS A 244 21.11 37.42 10.37
N GLY A 245 21.97 38.38 10.02
CA GLY A 245 22.85 39.07 10.97
C GLY A 245 24.09 38.26 11.38
N ILE A 246 24.31 37.09 10.77
CA ILE A 246 25.55 36.31 10.95
C ILE A 246 26.65 36.92 10.07
N ASN A 247 27.78 37.25 10.68
CA ASN A 247 28.89 37.96 10.04
C ASN A 247 30.21 37.20 10.26
N GLY A 248 30.80 36.74 9.15
CA GLY A 248 31.93 35.80 9.17
C GLY A 248 31.49 34.37 9.47
N LEU A 249 32.31 33.40 9.08
CA LEU A 249 32.14 31.98 9.42
C LEU A 249 33.51 31.45 9.85
N PRO A 250 33.65 30.86 11.05
CA PRO A 250 34.91 30.24 11.45
C PRO A 250 35.22 29.01 10.58
N PRO A 251 36.48 28.56 10.54
CA PRO A 251 36.82 27.29 9.92
C PRO A 251 36.20 26.09 10.67
N LEU A 252 36.11 24.97 9.98
CA LEU A 252 35.73 23.65 10.52
C LEU A 252 36.82 22.65 10.14
N ASP A 253 37.10 21.70 11.03
CA ASP A 253 38.21 20.74 10.88
C ASP A 253 37.80 19.41 10.24
N GLY A 254 36.54 19.29 9.80
CA GLY A 254 36.04 18.15 9.04
C GLY A 254 34.54 18.15 8.77
N TYR A 255 34.07 17.21 7.95
CA TYR A 255 32.64 16.99 7.64
C TYR A 255 32.34 15.58 7.10
N VAL A 256 31.08 15.14 7.24
CA VAL A 256 30.59 13.93 6.57
C VAL A 256 30.30 14.24 5.10
N LEU A 257 31.04 13.60 4.20
CA LEU A 257 30.89 13.72 2.76
C LEU A 257 29.47 13.33 2.35
N SER A 258 28.75 14.29 1.77
CA SER A 258 27.33 14.20 1.42
C SER A 258 27.11 14.87 0.06
N GLY A 259 26.15 14.39 -0.73
CA GLY A 259 25.89 14.91 -2.08
C GLY A 259 24.88 16.06 -2.09
N PRO A 260 24.90 16.94 -3.10
CA PRO A 260 23.76 17.81 -3.39
C PRO A 260 22.53 16.94 -3.68
N LYS A 261 21.39 17.26 -3.07
CA LYS A 261 20.11 16.63 -3.40
C LYS A 261 19.34 17.50 -4.37
N GLU A 262 18.70 16.89 -5.38
CA GLU A 262 17.92 17.61 -6.37
C GLU A 262 16.55 18.06 -5.83
N GLY A 263 15.90 18.99 -6.53
CA GLY A 263 14.59 19.53 -6.16
C GLY A 263 14.67 20.75 -5.24
N LEU A 264 13.88 20.76 -4.17
CA LEU A 264 13.68 21.93 -3.29
C LEU A 264 14.71 22.05 -2.14
N ALA A 265 15.85 21.35 -2.23
CA ALA A 265 16.92 21.44 -1.25
C ALA A 265 17.79 22.69 -1.47
N GLN A 266 17.89 23.53 -0.45
CA GLN A 266 18.71 24.75 -0.47
C GLN A 266 20.05 24.49 0.21
N GLN A 267 21.15 24.61 -0.54
CA GLN A 267 22.49 24.63 0.03
C GLN A 267 22.80 26.05 0.55
N VAL A 268 22.82 26.20 1.88
CA VAL A 268 23.09 27.48 2.55
C VAL A 268 24.59 27.72 2.66
N LEU A 269 25.32 26.74 3.21
CA LEU A 269 26.79 26.73 3.30
C LEU A 269 27.36 25.52 2.53
N VAL A 270 28.52 25.71 1.89
CA VAL A 270 29.26 24.64 1.20
C VAL A 270 30.75 24.67 1.52
N SER A 271 31.44 23.55 1.28
CA SER A 271 32.91 23.50 1.25
C SER A 271 33.43 24.17 -0.03
N GLU A 272 34.74 24.43 -0.08
CA GLU A 272 35.43 24.94 -1.29
C GLU A 272 35.27 23.98 -2.49
N GLN A 273 35.05 22.69 -2.20
CA GLN A 273 34.82 21.62 -3.17
C GLN A 273 33.35 21.57 -3.63
N GLY A 274 32.49 22.45 -3.11
CA GLY A 274 31.07 22.54 -3.41
C GLY A 274 30.23 21.42 -2.81
N ASP A 275 30.65 20.84 -1.68
CA ASP A 275 29.87 19.88 -0.90
C ASP A 275 28.97 20.60 0.11
N PRO A 276 27.74 20.15 0.38
CA PRO A 276 26.87 20.76 1.39
C PRO A 276 27.49 20.67 2.79
N ILE A 277 27.59 21.83 3.46
CA ILE A 277 28.00 21.96 4.86
C ILE A 277 26.80 22.31 5.74
N LEU A 278 25.93 23.21 5.25
CA LEU A 278 24.60 23.45 5.81
C LEU A 278 23.60 23.44 4.66
N ALA A 279 22.64 22.52 4.69
CA ALA A 279 21.58 22.42 3.71
C ALA A 279 20.21 22.32 4.39
N THR A 280 19.17 22.84 3.75
CA THR A 280 17.81 22.89 4.29
C THR A 280 16.78 22.49 3.24
N CYS A 281 15.65 21.92 3.65
CA CYS A 281 14.49 21.70 2.78
C CYS A 281 13.18 21.69 3.58
N GLN A 282 12.07 21.87 2.89
CA GLN A 282 10.76 21.43 3.38
C GLN A 282 10.53 19.98 2.95
N SER A 283 10.08 19.14 3.88
CA SER A 283 9.75 17.74 3.62
C SER A 283 8.35 17.42 4.13
N GLY A 284 7.40 17.25 3.21
CA GLY A 284 5.98 17.23 3.53
C GLY A 284 5.53 18.55 4.18
N LEU A 285 4.93 18.46 5.37
CA LEU A 285 4.53 19.61 6.19
C LEU A 285 5.67 20.17 7.06
N GLY A 286 6.74 19.41 7.27
CA GLY A 286 7.85 19.74 8.18
C GLY A 286 9.09 20.29 7.49
N ARG A 287 10.12 20.59 8.28
CA ARG A 287 11.38 21.19 7.81
C ARG A 287 12.59 20.38 8.27
N CYS A 288 13.52 20.15 7.35
CA CYS A 288 14.78 19.46 7.62
C CYS A 288 15.96 20.41 7.46
N VAL A 289 16.90 20.35 8.39
CA VAL A 289 18.23 20.95 8.30
C VAL A 289 19.27 19.85 8.47
N VAL A 290 20.28 19.83 7.60
CA VAL A 290 21.50 19.04 7.80
C VAL A 290 22.68 19.98 7.91
N PHE A 291 23.43 19.85 9.00
CA PHE A 291 24.79 20.37 9.13
C PHE A 291 25.74 19.17 9.04
N THR A 292 26.61 19.11 8.03
CA THR A 292 27.43 17.89 7.78
C THR A 292 28.70 17.82 8.61
N SER A 293 29.09 18.91 9.26
CA SER A 293 30.14 18.92 10.30
C SER A 293 29.55 18.63 11.69
N SER A 294 30.41 18.52 12.71
CA SER A 294 30.01 18.15 14.07
C SER A 294 29.71 19.36 14.95
N VAL A 295 28.97 19.11 16.04
CA VAL A 295 28.74 20.08 17.13
C VAL A 295 29.59 19.74 18.37
N ASP A 296 30.68 19.01 18.16
CA ASP A 296 31.66 18.62 19.16
C ASP A 296 33.04 19.25 18.85
N THR A 297 34.02 18.97 19.71
CA THR A 297 35.39 19.50 19.56
C THR A 297 36.22 18.79 18.48
N ARG A 298 35.71 17.77 17.77
CA ARG A 298 36.46 17.05 16.74
C ARG A 298 36.54 17.84 15.43
N TRP A 299 35.42 18.41 14.99
CA TRP A 299 35.36 19.25 13.78
C TRP A 299 34.78 20.66 14.03
N GLY A 300 33.94 20.81 15.06
CA GLY A 300 33.30 22.06 15.45
C GLY A 300 34.09 22.92 16.45
N GLY A 301 35.35 22.59 16.74
CA GLY A 301 36.18 23.27 17.75
C GLY A 301 36.19 24.81 17.65
N PRO A 302 36.46 25.41 16.48
CA PRO A 302 36.40 26.87 16.29
C PRO A 302 34.98 27.43 16.40
N TRP A 303 33.96 26.67 15.99
CA TRP A 303 32.56 27.08 16.06
C TRP A 303 32.01 27.07 17.49
N LEU A 304 32.45 26.16 18.35
CA LEU A 304 32.08 26.14 19.78
C LEU A 304 32.60 27.36 20.55
N ASN A 305 33.65 28.03 20.04
CA ASN A 305 34.27 29.20 20.65
C ASN A 305 33.90 30.52 19.93
N TRP A 306 32.92 30.51 19.03
CA TRP A 306 32.55 31.66 18.20
C TRP A 306 31.36 32.42 18.79
N ASP A 307 31.52 33.74 19.00
CA ASP A 307 30.55 34.62 19.67
C ASP A 307 29.11 34.54 19.11
N GLN A 308 28.97 34.28 17.80
CA GLN A 308 27.66 34.23 17.12
C GLN A 308 27.10 32.80 17.01
N ALA A 309 27.83 31.77 17.45
CA ALA A 309 27.37 30.39 17.39
C ALA A 309 26.03 30.15 18.12
N PRO A 310 25.75 30.75 19.30
CA PRO A 310 24.43 30.63 19.94
C PRO A 310 23.31 31.21 19.06
N ALA A 311 23.55 32.36 18.44
CA ALA A 311 22.58 33.02 17.54
C ALA A 311 22.38 32.23 16.23
N PHE A 312 23.42 31.59 15.71
CA PHE A 312 23.34 30.68 14.58
C PHE A 312 22.50 29.44 14.92
N TRP A 313 22.79 28.76 16.05
CA TRP A 313 22.04 27.55 16.43
C TRP A 313 20.60 27.85 16.82
N GLU A 314 20.32 29.01 17.44
CA GLU A 314 18.95 29.49 17.64
C GLU A 314 18.24 29.70 16.29
N GLN A 315 18.91 30.32 15.31
CA GLN A 315 18.36 30.48 13.95
C GLN A 315 18.09 29.13 13.25
N VAL A 316 19.00 28.14 13.37
CA VAL A 316 18.81 26.78 12.85
C VAL A 316 17.59 26.11 13.48
N VAL A 317 17.52 26.06 14.81
CA VAL A 317 16.45 25.37 15.54
C VAL A 317 15.10 26.08 15.33
N ARG A 318 15.08 27.42 15.32
CA ARG A 318 13.87 28.22 15.07
C ARG A 318 13.40 28.13 13.62
N TRP A 319 14.31 27.98 12.65
CA TRP A 319 13.93 27.75 11.25
C TRP A 319 13.40 26.34 11.02
N ALA A 320 14.03 25.32 11.64
CA ALA A 320 13.61 23.92 11.54
C ALA A 320 12.32 23.64 12.32
N GLY A 321 12.08 24.36 13.42
CA GLY A 321 10.89 24.24 14.25
C GLY A 321 9.59 24.51 13.50
N LYS A 322 8.47 24.14 14.15
CA LYS A 322 7.13 24.30 13.56
C LYS A 322 6.91 25.75 13.10
N SER A 323 6.59 25.91 11.81
CA SER A 323 6.11 27.17 11.24
C SER A 323 5.05 27.77 12.17
N SER A 324 5.18 29.07 12.47
CA SER A 324 4.22 29.80 13.31
C SER A 324 2.80 29.50 12.85
N GLN A 325 2.00 28.90 13.74
CA GLN A 325 0.61 28.60 13.44
C GLN A 325 -0.15 29.92 13.26
N GLY A 326 -1.12 29.95 12.35
CA GLY A 326 -1.98 31.12 12.20
C GLY A 326 -2.75 31.38 13.49
N THR A 327 -2.67 32.59 14.02
CA THR A 327 -3.55 33.07 15.11
C THR A 327 -5.01 33.21 14.64
N ASP A 328 -5.25 33.05 13.34
CA ASP A 328 -6.46 33.43 12.63
C ASP A 328 -7.60 32.39 12.66
N CYS A 329 -7.35 31.22 13.22
CA CYS A 329 -8.34 30.15 13.40
C CYS A 329 -8.05 29.43 14.71
N ASP A 330 -8.99 29.40 15.65
CA ASP A 330 -8.91 28.52 16.82
C ASP A 330 -9.67 27.22 16.59
N ILE A 331 -9.20 26.16 17.24
CA ILE A 331 -9.76 24.81 17.15
C ILE A 331 -10.15 24.41 18.58
N VAL A 332 -11.44 24.28 18.82
CA VAL A 332 -12.01 23.68 20.03
C VAL A 332 -12.38 22.24 19.68
N VAL A 333 -12.00 21.28 20.53
CA VAL A 333 -12.37 19.88 20.35
C VAL A 333 -13.09 19.41 21.60
N ASP A 334 -14.30 18.91 21.42
CA ASP A 334 -15.13 18.32 22.47
C ASP A 334 -15.21 16.79 22.28
N VAL A 335 -15.31 16.04 23.38
CA VAL A 335 -15.23 14.56 23.39
C VAL A 335 -16.44 14.01 24.13
N GLN A 336 -17.39 13.45 23.38
CA GLN A 336 -18.66 12.94 23.90
C GLN A 336 -18.67 11.41 23.78
N GLY A 337 -18.01 10.75 24.74
CA GLY A 337 -17.76 9.31 24.68
C GLY A 337 -16.76 8.97 23.58
N ASN A 338 -17.19 8.22 22.57
CA ASN A 338 -16.37 7.91 21.40
C ASN A 338 -16.53 8.90 20.24
N ASP A 339 -17.57 9.74 20.23
CA ASP A 339 -17.74 10.77 19.19
C ASP A 339 -16.97 12.04 19.58
N VAL A 340 -16.08 12.49 18.69
CA VAL A 340 -15.24 13.67 18.88
C VAL A 340 -15.71 14.76 17.92
N GLN A 341 -16.13 15.90 18.48
CA GLN A 341 -16.58 17.06 17.71
C GLN A 341 -15.46 18.10 17.62
N ILE A 342 -15.05 18.41 16.39
CA ILE A 342 -14.13 19.50 16.06
C ILE A 342 -14.96 20.72 15.70
N GLN A 343 -14.75 21.83 16.42
CA GLN A 343 -15.26 23.15 16.08
C GLN A 343 -14.08 24.08 15.76
N VAL A 344 -14.17 24.79 14.64
CA VAL A 344 -13.15 25.72 14.16
C VAL A 344 -13.76 27.11 14.04
N GLU A 345 -13.14 28.10 14.66
CA GLU A 345 -13.58 29.50 14.61
C GLU A 345 -12.49 30.36 13.99
N ALA A 346 -12.75 30.84 12.77
CA ALA A 346 -11.85 31.66 11.99
C ALA A 346 -12.14 33.15 12.22
N VAL A 347 -11.24 33.82 12.93
CA VAL A 347 -11.34 35.24 13.33
C VAL A 347 -10.02 35.95 13.08
N ASP A 348 -10.07 37.21 12.66
CA ASP A 348 -8.87 38.04 12.51
C ASP A 348 -8.46 38.75 13.83
N GLN A 349 -7.38 39.53 13.78
CA GLN A 349 -6.84 40.27 14.92
C GLN A 349 -7.77 41.40 15.42
N GLU A 350 -8.82 41.72 14.65
CA GLU A 350 -9.83 42.73 14.97
C GLU A 350 -11.14 42.07 15.45
N GLY A 351 -11.17 40.73 15.55
CA GLY A 351 -12.31 39.94 16.02
C GLY A 351 -13.38 39.68 14.96
N SER A 352 -13.12 39.98 13.69
CA SER A 352 -14.06 39.75 12.60
C SER A 352 -13.93 38.36 11.99
N PHE A 353 -15.05 37.75 11.61
CA PHE A 353 -15.06 36.40 11.05
C PHE A 353 -14.41 36.33 9.67
N LEU A 354 -13.41 35.47 9.53
CA LEU A 354 -12.68 35.28 8.28
C LEU A 354 -13.41 34.33 7.32
N SER A 355 -13.50 34.77 6.05
CA SER A 355 -13.92 33.90 4.96
C SER A 355 -12.75 33.02 4.50
N LEU A 356 -12.94 31.71 4.56
CA LEU A 356 -11.98 30.71 4.11
C LEU A 356 -12.48 30.06 2.81
N THR A 357 -11.61 29.95 1.80
CA THR A 357 -11.99 29.38 0.48
C THR A 357 -11.82 27.87 0.40
N HIS A 358 -11.05 27.29 1.33
CA HIS A 358 -10.75 25.87 1.41
C HIS A 358 -10.30 25.58 2.85
N VAL A 359 -10.87 24.55 3.46
CA VAL A 359 -10.61 24.13 4.85
C VAL A 359 -10.64 22.61 4.88
N ASP A 360 -9.48 22.00 5.10
CA ASP A 360 -9.35 20.55 5.30
C ASP A 360 -9.00 20.27 6.76
N ALA A 361 -9.68 19.33 7.40
CA ALA A 361 -9.23 18.72 8.65
C ALA A 361 -8.69 17.31 8.38
N GLN A 362 -7.55 17.01 8.98
CA GLN A 362 -6.98 15.67 9.04
C GLN A 362 -6.67 15.35 10.49
N VAL A 363 -7.28 14.30 11.01
CA VAL A 363 -6.99 13.73 12.32
C VAL A 363 -5.88 12.72 12.15
N ILE A 364 -4.92 12.72 13.07
CA ILE A 364 -3.90 11.67 13.17
C ILE A 364 -4.15 10.89 14.46
N THR A 365 -4.33 9.58 14.30
CA THR A 365 -4.71 8.63 15.34
C THR A 365 -3.54 8.26 16.27
N PRO A 366 -3.80 7.60 17.42
CA PRO A 366 -2.76 7.09 18.30
C PRO A 366 -1.76 6.12 17.64
N ASP A 367 -2.18 5.36 16.61
CA ASP A 367 -1.31 4.49 15.80
C ASP A 367 -0.59 5.23 14.64
N MET A 368 -0.65 6.57 14.64
CA MET A 368 -0.04 7.45 13.64
C MET A 368 -0.58 7.24 12.22
N ALA A 369 -1.87 6.92 12.07
CA ALA A 369 -2.57 6.88 10.79
C ALA A 369 -3.34 8.19 10.53
N PRO A 370 -3.34 8.73 9.31
CA PRO A 370 -4.12 9.92 8.95
C PRO A 370 -5.54 9.56 8.50
N GLU A 371 -6.53 10.19 9.12
CA GLU A 371 -7.95 10.14 8.75
C GLU A 371 -8.45 11.55 8.36
N ASN A 372 -9.12 11.68 7.23
CA ASN A 372 -9.61 12.98 6.75
C ASN A 372 -11.02 13.23 7.28
N VAL A 373 -11.25 14.37 7.94
CA VAL A 373 -12.54 14.75 8.51
C VAL A 373 -13.14 15.89 7.71
N GLY A 374 -14.39 15.72 7.25
CA GLY A 374 -15.14 16.78 6.61
C GLY A 374 -15.55 17.86 7.61
N LEU A 375 -15.24 19.12 7.30
CA LEU A 375 -15.73 20.28 8.05
C LEU A 375 -16.83 20.97 7.25
N GLU A 376 -18.04 21.01 7.80
CA GLU A 376 -19.17 21.77 7.26
C GLU A 376 -19.20 23.18 7.87
N GLN A 377 -19.53 24.20 7.07
CA GLN A 377 -19.65 25.56 7.56
C GLN A 377 -21.02 25.77 8.22
N VAL A 378 -21.04 25.96 9.54
CA VAL A 378 -22.26 26.17 10.35
C VAL A 378 -22.59 27.64 10.58
N GLY A 379 -21.63 28.55 10.38
CA GLY A 379 -21.83 29.99 10.48
C GLY A 379 -20.71 30.80 9.81
N PRO A 380 -20.80 32.14 9.77
CA PRO A 380 -19.70 32.99 9.30
C PRO A 380 -18.43 32.70 10.12
N GLY A 381 -17.34 32.30 9.46
CA GLY A 381 -16.09 31.88 10.11
C GLY A 381 -16.16 30.61 10.96
N GLN A 382 -17.34 29.99 11.15
CA GLN A 382 -17.54 28.84 12.03
C GLN A 382 -17.74 27.54 11.24
N PHE A 383 -16.89 26.56 11.49
CA PHE A 383 -16.91 25.24 10.85
C PHE A 383 -16.99 24.14 11.91
N ARG A 384 -17.64 23.02 11.57
CA ARG A 384 -17.82 21.87 12.46
C ARG A 384 -17.70 20.56 11.70
N GLY A 385 -17.10 19.56 12.34
CA GLY A 385 -17.07 18.18 11.84
C GLY A 385 -16.88 17.20 12.98
N ASN A 386 -17.35 15.97 12.80
CA ASN A 386 -17.27 14.91 13.81
C ASN A 386 -16.45 13.74 13.26
N PHE A 387 -15.75 13.02 14.14
CA PHE A 387 -15.17 11.71 13.84
C PHE A 387 -15.34 10.78 15.05
N ALA A 388 -15.38 9.47 14.79
CA ALA A 388 -15.45 8.46 15.84
C ALA A 388 -14.04 8.02 16.25
N ALA A 389 -13.71 8.12 17.54
CA ALA A 389 -12.44 7.66 18.08
C ALA A 389 -12.37 6.12 18.05
N SER A 390 -11.59 5.58 17.12
CA SER A 390 -11.40 4.14 16.91
C SER A 390 -10.51 3.47 17.96
N ALA A 391 -9.65 4.25 18.62
CA ALA A 391 -8.74 3.83 19.70
C ALA A 391 -8.68 4.87 20.82
N GLN A 392 -8.14 4.49 21.98
CA GLN A 392 -7.92 5.39 23.12
C GLN A 392 -6.59 6.14 22.99
N GLY A 393 -6.50 7.33 23.61
CA GLY A 393 -5.26 8.10 23.72
C GLY A 393 -5.26 9.41 22.95
N SER A 394 -4.06 9.91 22.62
CA SER A 394 -3.88 11.25 22.06
C SER A 394 -4.00 11.25 20.53
N TYR A 395 -4.93 12.07 20.03
CA TYR A 395 -5.13 12.37 18.62
C TYR A 395 -4.62 13.79 18.31
N LEU A 396 -4.17 14.02 17.07
CA LEU A 396 -3.71 15.32 16.60
C LEU A 396 -4.56 15.79 15.42
N VAL A 397 -5.34 16.86 15.64
CA VAL A 397 -6.18 17.51 14.62
C VAL A 397 -5.33 18.52 13.86
N ASN A 398 -4.93 18.19 12.62
CA ASN A 398 -4.31 19.11 11.67
C ASN A 398 -5.40 19.84 10.86
N LEU A 399 -5.48 21.16 11.00
CA LEU A 399 -6.30 22.02 10.15
C LEU A 399 -5.41 22.69 9.09
N ARG A 400 -5.81 22.60 7.81
CA ARG A 400 -5.15 23.28 6.69
C ARG A 400 -6.16 24.18 6.00
N TYR A 401 -5.85 25.47 5.84
CA TYR A 401 -6.82 26.43 5.33
C TYR A 401 -6.21 27.52 4.45
N ARG A 402 -7.04 28.09 3.58
CA ARG A 402 -6.71 29.25 2.74
C ARG A 402 -7.70 30.39 2.98
N LYS A 403 -7.20 31.58 3.33
CA LYS A 403 -8.00 32.79 3.50
C LYS A 403 -8.45 33.33 2.13
N ALA A 404 -9.67 33.86 2.05
CA ALA A 404 -10.12 34.57 0.86
C ALA A 404 -9.17 35.72 0.48
N GLY A 405 -8.80 35.81 -0.80
CA GLY A 405 -7.86 36.82 -1.30
C GLY A 405 -6.36 36.52 -1.07
N SER A 406 -5.98 35.37 -0.51
CA SER A 406 -4.58 34.98 -0.29
C SER A 406 -4.31 33.55 -0.71
N ASP A 407 -3.40 33.32 -1.67
CA ASP A 407 -2.99 31.96 -2.06
C ASP A 407 -2.16 31.20 -1.01
N LYS A 408 -1.61 31.91 -0.01
CA LYS A 408 -0.85 31.29 1.09
C LYS A 408 -1.73 30.28 1.83
N LEU A 409 -1.22 29.05 1.94
CA LEU A 409 -1.80 28.02 2.78
C LEU A 409 -1.33 28.24 4.22
N PHE A 410 -2.28 28.24 5.16
CA PHE A 410 -2.05 28.32 6.59
C PHE A 410 -2.33 26.96 7.24
N GLN A 411 -1.74 26.74 8.42
CA GLN A 411 -1.98 25.54 9.21
C GLN A 411 -2.13 25.88 10.69
N LYS A 412 -2.99 25.13 11.37
CA LYS A 412 -3.21 25.13 12.82
C LYS A 412 -3.30 23.68 13.27
N GLN A 413 -2.84 23.35 14.48
CA GLN A 413 -2.90 21.99 15.01
C GLN A 413 -3.32 22.03 16.48
N ALA A 414 -4.32 21.22 16.82
CA ALA A 414 -4.76 20.96 18.19
C ALA A 414 -4.52 19.50 18.57
N SER A 415 -4.22 19.24 19.85
CA SER A 415 -4.17 17.90 20.43
C SER A 415 -5.44 17.65 21.25
N VAL A 416 -6.12 16.54 21.00
CA VAL A 416 -7.21 16.05 21.85
C VAL A 416 -6.80 14.70 22.44
N ASN A 417 -7.06 14.49 23.73
CA ASN A 417 -6.80 13.21 24.38
C ASN A 417 -8.14 12.54 24.66
N VAL A 418 -8.43 11.45 23.95
CA VAL A 418 -9.65 10.67 24.16
C VAL A 418 -9.42 9.72 25.34
N PRO A 419 -10.12 9.88 26.47
CA PRO A 419 -9.93 9.06 27.66
C PRO A 419 -10.52 7.65 27.45
N PHE A 420 -10.39 6.81 28.49
CA PHE A 420 -11.24 5.62 28.59
C PHE A 420 -12.72 6.03 28.59
N ALA A 421 -13.58 5.25 27.93
CA ALA A 421 -15.01 5.50 27.91
C ALA A 421 -15.57 5.57 29.36
N PRO A 422 -16.54 6.47 29.66
CA PRO A 422 -16.99 6.71 31.04
C PRO A 422 -17.47 5.45 31.78
N GLU A 423 -18.03 4.48 31.06
CA GLU A 423 -18.46 3.16 31.55
C GLU A 423 -17.36 2.34 32.25
N TYR A 424 -16.08 2.67 32.05
CA TYR A 424 -14.94 2.04 32.72
C TYR A 424 -14.37 2.86 33.89
N GLN A 425 -14.92 4.04 34.19
CA GLN A 425 -14.52 4.84 35.35
C GLN A 425 -15.20 4.30 36.62
N ASP A 426 -16.46 3.89 36.51
CA ASP A 426 -17.22 3.24 37.57
C ASP A 426 -17.07 1.71 37.50
N LEU A 427 -16.37 1.13 38.48
CA LEU A 427 -16.17 -0.33 38.59
C LEU A 427 -17.34 -1.06 39.29
N GLN A 428 -18.54 -0.46 39.29
CA GLN A 428 -19.74 -0.95 39.97
C GLN A 428 -20.97 -0.71 39.10
N ASP A 429 -22.00 -1.56 39.24
CA ASP A 429 -23.27 -1.37 38.58
C ASP A 429 -24.06 -0.22 39.21
N ASN A 430 -24.85 0.48 38.39
CA ASN A 430 -25.74 1.54 38.89
C ASN A 430 -27.03 0.92 39.47
N ALA A 431 -26.88 0.17 40.57
CA ALA A 431 -27.97 -0.49 41.28
C ALA A 431 -29.17 0.44 41.61
N PRO A 432 -28.98 1.74 41.98
CA PRO A 432 -30.10 2.68 42.14
C PRO A 432 -30.92 2.88 40.85
N LEU A 433 -30.26 3.07 39.70
CA LEU A 433 -30.94 3.20 38.41
C LEU A 433 -31.63 1.90 37.99
N LEU A 434 -31.01 0.74 38.25
CA LEU A 434 -31.62 -0.55 37.98
C LEU A 434 -32.88 -0.80 38.83
N ALA A 435 -32.89 -0.33 40.09
CA ALA A 435 -34.06 -0.36 40.95
C ALA A 435 -35.16 0.60 40.46
N GLU A 436 -34.82 1.86 40.11
CA GLU A 436 -35.77 2.83 39.57
C GLU A 436 -36.43 2.34 38.26
N VAL A 437 -35.64 1.76 37.34
CA VAL A 437 -36.16 1.16 36.11
C VAL A 437 -37.06 -0.05 36.40
N ALA A 438 -36.73 -0.88 37.38
CA ALA A 438 -37.58 -2.01 37.79
C ALA A 438 -38.93 -1.52 38.36
N ASP A 439 -38.92 -0.52 39.25
CA ASP A 439 -40.13 0.05 39.85
C ASP A 439 -41.03 0.73 38.80
N ILE A 440 -40.45 1.55 37.90
CA ILE A 440 -41.20 2.23 36.82
C ILE A 440 -41.83 1.23 35.85
N THR A 441 -41.13 0.15 35.51
CA THR A 441 -41.63 -0.85 34.53
C THR A 441 -42.53 -1.92 35.16
N GLY A 442 -42.56 -2.06 36.48
CA GLY A 442 -43.17 -3.21 37.16
C GLY A 442 -42.40 -4.51 36.91
N GLY A 443 -41.08 -4.40 36.77
CA GLY A 443 -40.14 -5.51 36.64
C GLY A 443 -39.73 -6.09 38.00
N ARG A 444 -38.54 -6.71 38.03
CA ARG A 444 -37.88 -7.17 39.27
C ARG A 444 -36.38 -6.99 39.14
N LEU A 445 -35.73 -6.50 40.19
CA LEU A 445 -34.27 -6.53 40.29
C LEU A 445 -33.82 -7.99 40.48
N LEU A 446 -32.72 -8.37 39.83
CA LEU A 446 -32.12 -9.70 39.92
C LEU A 446 -30.78 -9.58 40.65
N THR A 447 -30.45 -10.58 41.46
CA THR A 447 -29.14 -10.70 42.13
C THR A 447 -28.12 -11.38 41.22
N GLU A 448 -26.86 -11.47 41.62
CA GLU A 448 -25.84 -12.20 40.85
C GLU A 448 -26.06 -13.73 40.82
N ASP A 449 -26.76 -14.31 41.81
CA ASP A 449 -26.98 -15.77 41.88
C ASP A 449 -28.16 -16.23 41.00
N PRO A 450 -27.93 -16.96 39.89
CA PRO A 450 -29.00 -17.41 39.00
C PRO A 450 -30.02 -18.33 39.68
N ASN A 451 -29.62 -19.02 40.76
CA ASN A 451 -30.45 -20.00 41.45
C ASN A 451 -31.49 -19.34 42.36
N GLN A 452 -31.23 -18.13 42.86
CA GLN A 452 -32.15 -17.34 43.69
C GLN A 452 -33.13 -16.50 42.86
N ASN A 453 -32.81 -16.24 41.59
CA ASN A 453 -33.54 -15.31 40.73
C ASN A 453 -34.81 -15.86 40.07
N TYR A 454 -35.05 -17.19 40.12
CA TYR A 454 -36.19 -17.86 39.47
C TYR A 454 -36.48 -17.33 38.06
N LEU A 455 -35.45 -17.31 37.20
CA LEU A 455 -35.39 -16.54 35.95
C LEU A 455 -36.59 -16.74 35.00
N PHE A 456 -37.16 -17.94 34.98
CA PHE A 456 -38.28 -18.31 34.10
C PHE A 456 -39.67 -18.14 34.72
N ASP A 457 -39.76 -17.81 36.02
CA ASP A 457 -41.03 -17.45 36.65
C ASP A 457 -41.53 -16.10 36.10
N ARG A 458 -42.84 -16.03 35.88
CA ARG A 458 -43.56 -14.86 35.36
C ARG A 458 -44.56 -14.29 36.37
N ALA A 459 -44.61 -14.85 37.59
CA ALA A 459 -45.40 -14.27 38.69
C ALA A 459 -45.00 -12.81 38.94
N GLY A 460 -45.99 -11.95 39.19
CA GLY A 460 -45.80 -10.51 39.43
C GLY A 460 -45.53 -9.66 38.18
N VAL A 461 -44.84 -10.18 37.17
CA VAL A 461 -44.45 -9.42 35.97
C VAL A 461 -45.65 -9.11 35.07
N LYS A 462 -45.99 -7.82 34.92
CA LYS A 462 -47.01 -7.37 33.97
C LYS A 462 -46.45 -7.41 32.55
N ILE A 463 -46.88 -8.38 31.75
CA ILE A 463 -46.57 -8.42 30.31
C ILE A 463 -47.19 -7.18 29.64
N PRO A 464 -46.42 -6.33 28.92
CA PRO A 464 -46.94 -5.10 28.35
C PRO A 464 -47.85 -5.35 27.14
N GLU A 465 -49.11 -4.87 27.20
CA GLU A 465 -50.04 -4.88 26.07
C GLU A 465 -49.66 -3.82 25.00
N ALA A 466 -48.88 -4.21 23.99
CA ALA A 466 -48.58 -3.34 22.85
C ALA A 466 -49.80 -3.16 21.92
N ARG A 467 -50.53 -2.04 22.06
CA ARG A 467 -51.67 -1.68 21.21
C ARG A 467 -51.21 -1.05 19.90
N ILE A 468 -50.92 -1.90 18.90
CA ILE A 468 -50.46 -1.46 17.57
C ILE A 468 -51.57 -0.71 16.83
N PRO A 469 -51.33 0.54 16.34
CA PRO A 469 -52.33 1.29 15.59
C PRO A 469 -52.53 0.73 14.18
N LEU A 470 -53.62 -0.03 13.99
CA LEU A 470 -53.99 -0.61 12.68
C LEU A 470 -54.38 0.43 11.61
N THR A 471 -54.44 1.72 11.94
CA THR A 471 -54.79 2.80 11.01
C THR A 471 -53.85 2.88 9.81
N GLU A 472 -52.53 2.84 10.02
CA GLU A 472 -51.56 2.92 8.91
C GLU A 472 -51.63 1.71 7.93
N PRO A 473 -51.62 0.43 8.38
CA PRO A 473 -51.79 -0.69 7.46
C PRO A 473 -53.18 -0.72 6.81
N LEU A 474 -54.25 -0.28 7.50
CA LEU A 474 -55.59 -0.15 6.90
C LEU A 474 -55.65 0.96 5.84
N ILE A 475 -54.95 2.10 6.03
CA ILE A 475 -54.85 3.16 5.03
C ILE A 475 -54.05 2.67 3.81
N LYS A 476 -52.94 1.95 4.02
CA LYS A 476 -52.17 1.32 2.93
C LYS A 476 -53.02 0.32 2.14
N LEU A 477 -53.76 -0.56 2.84
CA LEU A 477 -54.69 -1.51 2.23
C LEU A 477 -55.82 -0.80 1.45
N TRP A 478 -56.43 0.22 2.05
CA TRP A 478 -57.48 1.03 1.42
C TRP A 478 -56.98 1.74 0.16
N LEU A 479 -55.76 2.28 0.17
CA LEU A 479 -55.15 2.93 -0.99
C LEU A 479 -54.88 1.96 -2.14
N VAL A 480 -54.47 0.71 -1.84
CA VAL A 480 -54.37 -0.36 -2.86
C VAL A 480 -55.75 -0.74 -3.43
N ILE A 481 -56.77 -0.87 -2.58
CA ILE A 481 -58.16 -1.16 -3.00
C ILE A 481 -58.73 -0.01 -3.85
N PHE A 482 -58.48 1.23 -3.47
CA PHE A 482 -58.92 2.42 -4.20
C PHE A 482 -58.23 2.53 -5.57
N LEU A 483 -56.91 2.25 -5.64
CA LEU A 483 -56.21 2.19 -6.93
C LEU A 483 -56.72 1.05 -7.82
N LEU A 484 -57.11 -0.09 -7.25
CA LEU A 484 -57.75 -1.19 -7.98
C LEU A 484 -59.15 -0.80 -8.51
N ASP A 485 -59.99 -0.16 -7.69
CA ASP A 485 -61.31 0.34 -8.11
C ASP A 485 -61.18 1.38 -9.23
N VAL A 486 -60.27 2.36 -9.09
CA VAL A 486 -59.96 3.34 -10.14
C VAL A 486 -59.41 2.66 -11.41
N ALA A 487 -58.55 1.65 -11.27
CA ALA A 487 -58.04 0.89 -12.42
C ALA A 487 -59.15 0.13 -13.16
N ILE A 488 -60.05 -0.55 -12.44
CA ILE A 488 -61.18 -1.30 -13.02
C ILE A 488 -62.19 -0.36 -13.69
N ARG A 489 -62.41 0.85 -13.15
CA ARG A 489 -63.32 1.85 -13.74
C ARG A 489 -62.71 2.60 -14.93
N ARG A 490 -61.40 2.84 -14.94
CA ARG A 490 -60.73 3.75 -15.90
C ARG A 490 -60.00 3.01 -17.02
N ILE A 491 -59.48 1.81 -16.75
CA ILE A 491 -59.03 0.88 -17.77
C ILE A 491 -60.22 -0.03 -18.04
N ALA A 492 -60.68 -0.11 -19.29
CA ALA A 492 -61.72 -1.06 -19.70
C ALA A 492 -61.16 -2.50 -19.74
N VAL A 493 -60.80 -3.02 -18.56
CA VAL A 493 -60.41 -4.41 -18.38
C VAL A 493 -61.66 -5.26 -18.60
N ASP A 494 -61.71 -5.96 -19.72
CA ASP A 494 -62.68 -7.04 -19.91
C ASP A 494 -62.35 -8.15 -18.91
N VAL A 495 -62.92 -8.05 -17.70
CA VAL A 495 -62.71 -8.99 -16.59
C VAL A 495 -63.13 -10.40 -17.02
N VAL A 496 -64.16 -10.52 -17.87
CA VAL A 496 -64.64 -11.79 -18.41
C VAL A 496 -63.62 -12.36 -19.41
N GLY A 497 -63.05 -11.55 -20.29
CA GLY A 497 -61.99 -11.93 -21.22
C GLY A 497 -60.66 -12.26 -20.54
N ALA A 498 -60.29 -11.53 -19.49
CA ALA A 498 -59.13 -11.82 -18.65
C ALA A 498 -59.31 -13.15 -17.91
N TRP A 499 -60.47 -13.36 -17.28
CA TRP A 499 -60.75 -14.59 -16.55
C TRP A 499 -60.83 -15.80 -17.48
N ARG A 500 -61.45 -15.66 -18.67
CA ARG A 500 -61.42 -16.66 -19.75
C ARG A 500 -59.99 -17.00 -20.18
N LYS A 501 -59.08 -16.02 -20.31
CA LYS A 501 -57.66 -16.29 -20.63
C LYS A 501 -56.96 -17.09 -19.53
N THR A 502 -57.17 -16.75 -18.24
CA THR A 502 -56.60 -17.54 -17.13
C THR A 502 -57.19 -18.95 -17.05
N VAL A 503 -58.50 -19.13 -17.29
CA VAL A 503 -59.14 -20.44 -17.31
C VAL A 503 -58.65 -21.28 -18.49
N HIS A 504 -58.49 -20.71 -19.69
CA HIS A 504 -57.87 -21.42 -20.82
C HIS A 504 -56.41 -21.78 -20.56
N TRP A 505 -55.64 -20.94 -19.88
CA TRP A 505 -54.24 -21.22 -19.54
C TRP A 505 -54.11 -22.39 -18.55
N PHE A 506 -55.02 -22.50 -17.57
CA PHE A 506 -55.08 -23.64 -16.65
C PHE A 506 -55.71 -24.91 -17.26
N GLN A 507 -56.71 -24.79 -18.13
CA GLN A 507 -57.39 -25.95 -18.73
C GLN A 507 -56.69 -26.50 -19.99
N GLY A 508 -55.88 -25.69 -20.69
CA GLY A 508 -55.10 -26.09 -21.87
C GLY A 508 -53.93 -27.04 -21.56
N ARG A 509 -53.74 -27.45 -20.30
CA ARG A 509 -52.60 -28.27 -19.85
C ARG A 509 -53.00 -29.69 -19.41
N ARG A 510 -54.10 -30.24 -19.95
CA ARG A 510 -54.39 -31.68 -19.91
C ARG A 510 -54.11 -32.33 -21.28
N THR A 511 -53.20 -33.29 -21.27
CA THR A 511 -52.75 -34.05 -22.43
C THR A 511 -53.85 -34.94 -23.00
N SER A 512 -54.13 -34.78 -24.30
CA SER A 512 -54.72 -35.85 -25.12
C SER A 512 -53.65 -36.35 -26.08
N LEU A 513 -53.21 -37.59 -25.89
CA LEU A 513 -52.32 -38.28 -26.84
C LEU A 513 -53.16 -38.76 -28.03
N ALA A 514 -53.42 -37.85 -28.96
CA ALA A 514 -54.09 -38.16 -30.22
C ALA A 514 -53.06 -38.65 -31.26
N ASP A 515 -53.22 -39.88 -31.73
CA ASP A 515 -52.27 -40.54 -32.64
C ASP A 515 -52.19 -39.82 -34.01
N PRO A 516 -50.99 -39.38 -34.45
CA PRO A 516 -50.82 -38.60 -35.68
C PRO A 516 -51.13 -39.39 -36.98
N THR A 517 -51.38 -40.70 -36.89
CA THR A 517 -51.87 -41.50 -38.03
C THR A 517 -53.33 -41.19 -38.39
N LEU A 518 -54.20 -40.93 -37.40
CA LEU A 518 -55.64 -40.77 -37.62
C LEU A 518 -56.01 -39.45 -38.31
N ASP A 519 -55.38 -38.34 -37.92
CA ASP A 519 -55.66 -37.05 -38.55
C ASP A 519 -55.10 -36.97 -39.99
N ARG A 520 -53.99 -37.66 -40.29
CA ARG A 520 -53.52 -37.84 -41.68
C ARG A 520 -54.55 -38.54 -42.55
N LEU A 521 -55.28 -39.53 -42.03
CA LEU A 521 -56.38 -40.20 -42.74
C LEU A 521 -57.61 -39.30 -42.89
N ARG A 522 -57.97 -38.51 -41.86
CA ARG A 522 -59.10 -37.57 -41.91
C ARG A 522 -58.89 -36.46 -42.95
N VAL A 523 -57.72 -35.82 -42.98
CA VAL A 523 -57.37 -34.78 -43.96
C VAL A 523 -57.43 -35.34 -45.39
N ARG A 524 -56.87 -36.54 -45.63
CA ARG A 524 -56.88 -37.18 -46.96
C ARG A 524 -58.30 -37.52 -47.43
N ARG A 525 -59.19 -37.95 -46.52
CA ARG A 525 -60.62 -38.20 -46.82
C ARG A 525 -61.39 -36.90 -47.12
N ALA A 526 -61.06 -35.79 -46.45
CA ALA A 526 -61.67 -34.49 -46.70
C ALA A 526 -61.30 -33.94 -48.09
N GLN A 527 -60.00 -33.98 -48.44
CA GLN A 527 -59.49 -33.51 -49.74
C GLN A 527 -60.11 -34.29 -50.92
N LEU A 528 -60.19 -35.62 -50.81
CA LEU A 528 -60.89 -36.45 -51.81
C LEU A 528 -62.36 -36.05 -52.00
N LYS A 529 -63.06 -35.68 -50.92
CA LYS A 529 -64.46 -35.26 -50.99
C LYS A 529 -64.64 -33.89 -51.68
N GLN A 530 -63.67 -32.98 -51.56
CA GLN A 530 -63.69 -31.68 -52.26
C GLN A 530 -63.28 -31.78 -53.74
N GLN A 531 -62.37 -32.69 -54.10
CA GLN A 531 -61.98 -32.90 -55.51
C GLN A 531 -63.07 -33.57 -56.35
N LEU A 532 -63.98 -34.32 -55.72
CA LEU A 532 -65.12 -34.93 -56.40
C LEU A 532 -66.29 -33.95 -56.63
N THR A 533 -66.51 -32.97 -55.75
CA THR A 533 -67.57 -31.96 -55.93
C THR A 533 -67.19 -30.85 -56.92
N THR A 534 -65.91 -30.50 -57.03
CA THR A 534 -65.43 -29.43 -57.93
C THR A 534 -65.36 -29.83 -59.41
N LYS A 535 -65.34 -31.13 -59.75
CA LYS A 535 -65.39 -31.60 -61.15
C LYS A 535 -66.79 -31.68 -61.77
N GLY A 536 -67.85 -31.36 -61.02
CA GLY A 536 -69.23 -31.56 -61.46
C GLY A 536 -69.94 -30.36 -62.11
N ALA A 537 -69.37 -29.15 -62.05
CA ALA A 537 -70.13 -27.91 -62.33
C ALA A 537 -69.88 -27.29 -63.73
N ASP A 538 -68.62 -27.13 -64.13
CA ASP A 538 -68.25 -26.19 -65.21
C ASP A 538 -68.18 -26.79 -66.64
N LEU A 539 -68.68 -28.00 -66.85
CA LEU A 539 -68.65 -28.69 -68.16
C LEU A 539 -69.91 -28.49 -69.03
N LEU A 540 -70.77 -27.51 -68.71
CA LEU A 540 -72.01 -27.22 -69.43
C LEU A 540 -72.21 -25.74 -69.79
N LYS A 541 -71.31 -25.14 -70.58
CA LYS A 541 -71.65 -23.97 -71.42
C LYS A 541 -70.66 -23.70 -72.57
N ALA A 542 -71.25 -23.21 -73.67
CA ALA A 542 -70.63 -22.62 -74.87
C ALA A 542 -69.72 -23.51 -75.75
N ARG A 543 -69.93 -23.38 -77.08
CA ARG A 543 -69.32 -24.19 -78.15
C ARG A 543 -69.43 -23.41 -79.46
N ARG A 544 -68.34 -23.24 -80.23
CA ARG A 544 -68.31 -23.28 -81.72
C ARG A 544 -66.92 -23.03 -82.32
N TYR A 545 -66.82 -23.35 -83.61
CA TYR A 545 -65.63 -23.51 -84.45
C TYR A 545 -65.34 -22.27 -85.32
N HIS A 546 -64.10 -22.08 -85.80
CA HIS A 546 -63.69 -22.51 -87.16
C HIS A 546 -62.15 -22.46 -87.32
N ALA A 547 -61.60 -22.90 -88.46
CA ALA A 547 -60.28 -23.53 -88.53
C ALA A 547 -59.43 -23.19 -89.78
N LYS A 548 -58.11 -23.37 -89.65
CA LYS A 548 -57.08 -23.69 -90.67
C LYS A 548 -55.70 -23.89 -89.98
N ALA A 549 -54.65 -24.32 -90.67
CA ALA A 549 -54.37 -25.69 -91.16
C ALA A 549 -52.84 -25.80 -91.46
N ASP A 550 -52.24 -26.98 -91.23
CA ASP A 550 -50.87 -27.39 -91.65
C ASP A 550 -49.69 -26.52 -91.09
N ALA A 551 -48.39 -26.80 -91.28
CA ALA A 551 -47.54 -27.97 -90.92
C ALA A 551 -46.10 -27.40 -90.65
N ASP A 552 -45.02 -28.08 -90.23
CA ASP A 552 -44.69 -29.51 -90.18
C ASP A 552 -43.52 -29.84 -89.19
N GLN A 553 -43.44 -31.11 -88.79
CA GLN A 553 -42.32 -31.99 -88.32
C GLN A 553 -41.03 -31.56 -87.56
N THR A 554 -40.69 -32.46 -86.60
CA THR A 554 -39.36 -33.00 -86.17
C THR A 554 -38.53 -32.41 -85.01
N LEU A 555 -37.88 -33.32 -84.29
CA LEU A 555 -36.95 -33.19 -83.14
C LEU A 555 -35.78 -34.17 -83.32
N PRO A 556 -34.61 -33.94 -82.71
CA PRO A 556 -34.01 -35.04 -81.93
C PRO A 556 -33.23 -34.66 -80.64
N THR A 557 -32.94 -35.72 -79.88
CA THR A 557 -32.16 -35.91 -78.64
C THR A 557 -30.63 -35.75 -78.78
N ALA A 558 -29.75 -35.75 -77.76
CA ALA A 558 -29.78 -35.46 -76.29
C ALA A 558 -28.38 -35.72 -75.64
N LYS A 559 -28.21 -35.43 -74.32
CA LYS A 559 -27.23 -36.03 -73.35
C LYS A 559 -25.73 -35.65 -73.47
N VAL A 560 -24.87 -35.65 -72.43
CA VAL A 560 -24.93 -35.83 -70.93
C VAL A 560 -23.86 -34.92 -70.27
N ASP A 561 -23.99 -34.52 -68.99
CA ASP A 561 -23.03 -34.87 -67.89
C ASP A 561 -23.43 -34.33 -66.48
N GLN A 562 -22.63 -34.61 -65.43
CA GLN A 562 -22.96 -34.58 -63.98
C GLN A 562 -22.03 -33.63 -63.15
N PRO A 563 -22.02 -33.61 -61.78
CA PRO A 563 -23.05 -33.78 -60.73
C PRO A 563 -23.14 -32.55 -59.75
N MET A 564 -23.74 -32.71 -58.55
CA MET A 564 -24.15 -31.65 -57.59
C MET A 564 -23.12 -31.23 -56.52
N PRO A 565 -23.28 -30.02 -55.92
CA PRO A 565 -22.91 -29.68 -54.54
C PRO A 565 -24.14 -29.44 -53.61
N THR A 566 -23.95 -29.41 -52.28
CA THR A 566 -25.05 -29.34 -51.29
C THR A 566 -24.73 -28.45 -50.06
N HIS A 567 -25.59 -27.45 -49.78
CA HIS A 567 -25.78 -26.72 -48.48
C HIS A 567 -24.55 -26.03 -47.78
N GLU A 568 -24.70 -25.08 -46.84
CA GLU A 568 -25.90 -24.45 -46.24
C GLU A 568 -25.83 -22.89 -46.13
N LYS A 569 -26.49 -22.27 -45.13
CA LYS A 569 -27.02 -20.89 -45.17
C LYS A 569 -26.15 -19.82 -44.50
N ARG A 570 -26.40 -18.56 -44.90
CA ARG A 570 -25.91 -17.31 -44.30
C ARG A 570 -27.09 -16.44 -43.81
N THR A 571 -26.95 -15.80 -42.65
CA THR A 571 -28.00 -14.99 -41.99
C THR A 571 -27.87 -13.50 -42.31
N THR A 572 -28.99 -12.78 -42.51
CA THR A 572 -29.27 -11.37 -42.10
C THR A 572 -30.52 -10.79 -42.80
N GLN A 573 -31.33 -9.96 -42.11
CA GLN A 573 -31.54 -8.52 -42.41
C GLN A 573 -32.58 -7.85 -41.48
N THR A 574 -32.54 -6.51 -41.43
CA THR A 574 -33.34 -5.53 -40.64
C THR A 574 -34.09 -4.60 -41.65
N PRO A 575 -34.66 -3.39 -41.37
CA PRO A 575 -34.85 -2.55 -40.17
C PRO A 575 -36.37 -2.16 -39.97
N ALA A 576 -36.90 -1.03 -39.44
CA ALA A 576 -36.37 0.23 -38.89
C ALA A 576 -37.40 1.04 -38.03
N LYS A 577 -36.91 1.80 -37.03
CA LYS A 577 -37.38 3.16 -36.57
C LYS A 577 -38.81 3.34 -35.97
N PRO A 578 -39.14 4.46 -35.26
CA PRO A 578 -38.28 5.56 -34.73
C PRO A 578 -38.47 5.97 -33.23
N LYS A 579 -37.36 6.37 -32.54
CA LYS A 579 -37.11 7.63 -31.74
C LYS A 579 -38.23 8.29 -30.87
N THR A 580 -38.04 8.93 -29.69
CA THR A 580 -36.99 9.20 -28.65
C THR A 580 -37.65 10.06 -27.51
N PRO A 581 -36.99 10.65 -26.46
CA PRO A 581 -35.71 10.39 -25.75
C PRO A 581 -35.80 10.37 -24.19
N ALA A 582 -34.70 9.95 -23.53
CA ALA A 582 -34.32 10.39 -22.16
C ALA A 582 -32.78 10.37 -22.01
N LYS A 583 -32.21 11.01 -20.98
CA LYS A 583 -30.75 11.26 -20.85
C LYS A 583 -29.95 10.08 -20.29
N ALA A 584 -28.64 10.10 -20.55
CA ALA A 584 -27.66 9.10 -20.11
C ALA A 584 -26.74 9.61 -18.98
N ALA A 585 -26.04 8.68 -18.35
CA ALA A 585 -24.78 8.90 -17.64
C ALA A 585 -23.79 7.81 -18.11
N GLU A 586 -22.55 8.18 -18.42
CA GLU A 586 -21.56 7.28 -19.03
C GLU A 586 -20.55 6.78 -17.98
N THR A 587 -20.25 5.48 -17.98
CA THR A 587 -19.15 4.89 -17.21
C THR A 587 -18.08 4.34 -18.15
N SER A 588 -16.82 4.46 -17.75
CA SER A 588 -15.69 4.18 -18.64
C SER A 588 -15.45 2.69 -18.84
N HIS A 589 -15.09 2.30 -20.06
CA HIS A 589 -14.65 0.94 -20.42
C HIS A 589 -13.54 0.39 -19.50
N ILE A 590 -12.72 1.27 -18.92
CA ILE A 590 -11.66 0.91 -17.97
C ILE A 590 -12.23 0.39 -16.64
N GLN A 591 -13.34 0.95 -16.16
CA GLN A 591 -13.99 0.48 -14.91
C GLN A 591 -14.56 -0.93 -15.08
N GLN A 592 -15.14 -1.24 -16.24
CA GLN A 592 -15.66 -2.57 -16.55
C GLN A 592 -14.55 -3.64 -16.58
N LEU A 593 -13.36 -3.29 -17.05
CA LEU A 593 -12.17 -4.18 -17.02
C LEU A 593 -11.61 -4.35 -15.60
N LEU A 594 -11.67 -3.31 -14.76
CA LEU A 594 -11.27 -3.41 -13.34
C LEU A 594 -12.21 -4.29 -12.53
N ASP A 595 -13.54 -4.15 -12.69
CA ASP A 595 -14.52 -5.01 -12.04
C ASP A 595 -14.41 -6.48 -12.49
N ALA A 596 -14.15 -6.72 -13.78
CA ALA A 596 -13.88 -8.06 -14.30
C ALA A 596 -12.61 -8.67 -13.67
N LYS A 597 -11.54 -7.87 -13.50
CA LYS A 597 -10.30 -8.30 -12.85
C LYS A 597 -10.47 -8.52 -11.34
N ARG A 598 -11.33 -7.75 -10.67
CA ARG A 598 -11.64 -7.90 -9.23
C ARG A 598 -12.38 -9.20 -8.95
N LYS A 599 -13.45 -9.49 -9.73
CA LYS A 599 -14.19 -10.76 -9.66
C LYS A 599 -13.36 -11.99 -10.02
N ALA A 600 -12.30 -11.83 -10.81
CA ALA A 600 -11.33 -12.88 -11.11
C ALA A 600 -10.29 -13.11 -9.99
N LYS A 601 -10.17 -12.19 -9.03
CA LYS A 601 -9.34 -12.36 -7.82
C LYS A 601 -10.15 -12.98 -6.68
N GLU A 602 -11.37 -12.49 -6.44
CA GLU A 602 -12.30 -13.03 -5.44
C GLU A 602 -12.52 -14.55 -5.65
N LYS A 603 -12.83 -14.96 -6.89
CA LYS A 603 -12.94 -16.39 -7.28
C LYS A 603 -11.68 -17.25 -7.14
N ARG A 604 -10.55 -16.66 -6.80
CA ARG A 604 -9.26 -17.34 -6.61
C ARG A 604 -8.88 -17.45 -5.14
N GLU A 605 -9.38 -16.52 -4.32
CA GLU A 605 -9.28 -16.54 -2.86
C GLU A 605 -10.34 -17.47 -2.23
N ASP A 606 -11.39 -17.84 -3.00
CA ASP A 606 -12.37 -18.90 -2.66
C ASP A 606 -11.87 -20.35 -2.97
N GLN A 607 -10.59 -20.56 -3.35
CA GLN A 607 -10.08 -21.87 -3.80
C GLN A 607 -8.70 -22.31 -3.24
N ASP A 608 -8.10 -21.53 -2.34
CA ASP A 608 -6.88 -21.88 -1.57
C ASP A 608 -7.24 -22.05 -0.06
#